data_AF-A0A970BL23-F1
#
_entry.id   AF-A0A970BL23-F1
#
_cell.length_a   1.000
_cell.length_b   1.000
_cell.length_c   1.000
_cell.angle_alpha   90.00
_cell.angle_beta   90.00
_cell.angle_gamma   90.00
#
_symmetry.space_group_name_H-M   'P 1'
#
loop_
_entity.id
_entity.type
_entity.pdbx_description
1 polymer ?
#
loop_
_entity_poly.entity_id
_entity_poly.type
_entity_poly.pdbx_seq_one_letter_code
_entity_poly.pdbx_strand_id
1 'polypeptide(L)'
;MFRKLSNRFIKQLLTFSGAVTGIAILFISFFLFKEGAGLFKTSTIEKGYVLVVNSANPIGKLSSHQIKEIFDAEITNWKAVGGKNQEIRIFRIDDIFNEYSKMEIGENYEHLPEKLAEVIQKDEGIIAFLPHQYAPINSPSVKELPTENISVSDYFLGKEYLPTATPAPLFGVLPLLFGTLLVSIMAIALALPLGLGVAIYMSELADERIRKFLKPVIELLAGIPSVVYGFFGLVVLAPIVQKTFHLSVGE
;
A
#
# COMPACT_ATOMS: atom_id res chain seq x y z
N MET A 1 -16.42 43.34 -38.64
CA MET A 1 -17.18 43.05 -37.41
C MET A 1 -17.12 41.57 -37.00
N PHE A 2 -17.40 40.63 -37.90
CA PHE A 2 -17.37 39.18 -37.65
C PHE A 2 -16.06 38.60 -37.06
N ARG A 3 -14.88 38.96 -37.60
CA ARG A 3 -13.57 38.50 -37.07
C ARG A 3 -13.31 38.90 -35.60
N LYS A 4 -13.75 40.10 -35.19
CA LYS A 4 -13.62 40.56 -33.79
C LYS A 4 -14.58 39.81 -32.86
N LEU A 5 -15.75 39.42 -33.36
CA LEU A 5 -16.72 38.62 -32.60
C LEU A 5 -16.22 37.17 -32.42
N SER A 6 -15.74 36.56 -33.50
CA SER A 6 -15.17 35.21 -33.50
C SER A 6 -13.94 35.11 -32.58
N ASN A 7 -13.02 36.07 -32.63
CA ASN A 7 -11.86 36.09 -31.73
C ASN A 7 -12.24 36.28 -30.25
N ARG A 8 -13.30 37.04 -29.93
CA ARG A 8 -13.80 37.14 -28.54
C ARG A 8 -14.41 35.84 -28.08
N PHE A 9 -15.20 35.20 -28.93
CA PHE A 9 -15.81 33.90 -28.64
C PHE A 9 -14.76 32.82 -28.41
N ILE A 10 -13.74 32.72 -29.28
CA ILE A 10 -12.64 31.76 -29.13
C ILE A 10 -11.86 32.01 -27.83
N LYS A 11 -11.56 33.29 -27.50
CA LYS A 11 -10.90 33.63 -26.23
C LYS A 11 -11.75 33.23 -25.03
N GLN A 12 -13.05 33.51 -25.05
CA GLN A 12 -13.98 33.13 -23.98
C GLN A 12 -14.11 31.61 -23.85
N LEU A 13 -14.13 30.87 -24.97
CA LEU A 13 -14.17 29.41 -24.97
C LEU A 13 -12.88 28.81 -24.38
N LEU A 14 -11.71 29.37 -24.73
CA LEU A 14 -10.42 28.95 -24.19
C LEU A 14 -10.30 29.25 -22.70
N THR A 15 -10.69 30.46 -22.24
CA THR A 15 -10.69 30.76 -20.79
C THR A 15 -11.73 29.94 -20.04
N PHE A 16 -12.89 29.65 -20.64
CA PHE A 16 -13.89 28.78 -20.04
C PHE A 16 -13.38 27.34 -19.92
N SER A 17 -12.71 26.80 -20.95
CA SER A 17 -12.08 25.47 -20.91
C SER A 17 -10.99 25.38 -19.82
N GLY A 18 -10.16 26.41 -19.69
CA GLY A 18 -9.16 26.51 -18.61
C GLY A 18 -9.82 26.56 -17.23
N ALA A 19 -10.89 27.34 -17.07
CA ALA A 19 -11.63 27.43 -15.81
C ALA A 19 -12.31 26.10 -15.44
N VAL A 20 -12.94 25.41 -16.39
CA VAL A 20 -13.55 24.09 -16.18
C VAL A 20 -12.50 23.06 -15.76
N THR A 21 -11.33 23.07 -16.41
CA THR A 21 -10.23 22.16 -16.07
C THR A 21 -9.69 22.44 -14.67
N GLY A 22 -9.48 23.71 -14.32
CA GLY A 22 -9.05 24.11 -12.98
C GLY A 22 -10.05 23.72 -11.89
N ILE A 23 -11.34 23.94 -12.14
CA ILE A 23 -12.42 23.50 -11.24
C ILE A 23 -12.40 21.98 -11.10
N ALA A 24 -12.28 21.24 -12.20
CA ALA A 24 -12.21 19.78 -12.18
C ALA A 24 -11.01 19.27 -11.35
N ILE A 25 -9.83 19.86 -11.52
CA ILE A 25 -8.64 19.51 -10.74
C ILE A 25 -8.86 19.77 -9.24
N LEU A 26 -9.49 20.89 -8.89
CA LEU A 26 -9.80 21.20 -7.49
C LEU A 26 -10.80 20.20 -6.90
N PHE A 27 -11.84 19.83 -7.65
CA PHE A 27 -12.80 18.81 -7.23
C PHE A 27 -12.15 17.43 -7.06
N ILE A 28 -11.31 17.01 -8.01
CA ILE A 28 -10.57 15.75 -7.94
C ILE A 28 -9.64 15.76 -6.73
N SER A 29 -8.89 16.85 -6.52
CA SER A 29 -8.01 17.00 -5.37
C SER A 29 -8.79 16.91 -4.07
N PHE A 30 -9.88 17.68 -3.93
CA PHE A 30 -10.74 17.65 -2.76
C PHE A 30 -11.30 16.25 -2.50
N PHE A 31 -11.79 15.56 -3.54
CA PHE A 31 -12.29 14.21 -3.46
C PHE A 31 -11.21 13.23 -2.97
N LEU A 32 -10.01 13.27 -3.55
CA LEU A 32 -8.90 12.40 -3.13
C LEU A 32 -8.49 12.65 -1.68
N PHE A 33 -8.44 13.90 -1.23
CA PHE A 33 -8.16 14.23 0.17
C PHE A 33 -9.28 13.77 1.12
N LYS A 34 -10.54 13.92 0.71
CA LYS A 34 -11.70 13.45 1.48
C LYS A 34 -11.67 11.93 1.66
N GLU A 35 -11.38 11.20 0.60
CA GLU A 35 -11.31 9.74 0.62
C GLU A 35 -10.10 9.26 1.44
N GLY A 36 -8.95 9.92 1.29
CA GLY A 36 -7.76 9.67 2.10
C GLY A 36 -7.99 9.93 3.59
N ALA A 37 -8.73 10.99 3.95
CA ALA A 37 -9.10 11.25 5.35
C ALA A 37 -10.03 10.17 5.93
N GLY A 38 -10.70 9.39 5.09
CA GLY A 38 -11.52 8.25 5.49
C GLY A 38 -10.72 7.10 6.13
N LEU A 39 -9.44 6.96 5.79
CA LEU A 39 -8.54 5.93 6.37
C LEU A 39 -8.45 6.02 7.90
N PHE A 40 -8.48 7.23 8.45
CA PHE A 40 -8.41 7.43 9.91
C PHE A 40 -9.69 7.04 10.65
N LYS A 41 -10.74 6.65 9.93
CA LYS A 41 -12.02 6.16 10.48
C LYS A 41 -12.24 4.67 10.23
N THR A 42 -11.32 4.01 9.50
CA THR A 42 -11.41 2.58 9.22
C THR A 42 -10.66 1.78 10.27
N SER A 43 -11.20 0.61 10.57
CA SER A 43 -10.56 -0.40 11.39
C SER A 43 -9.17 -0.78 10.85
N THR A 44 -8.29 -1.12 11.77
CA THR A 44 -6.93 -1.63 11.55
C THR A 44 -6.89 -3.06 11.04
N ILE A 45 -8.04 -3.74 10.94
CA ILE A 45 -8.17 -5.08 10.37
C ILE A 45 -8.88 -5.01 9.02
N GLU A 46 -8.54 -5.94 8.13
CA GLU A 46 -9.24 -6.13 6.85
C GLU A 46 -10.77 -6.14 7.01
N LYS A 47 -11.47 -5.39 6.14
CA LYS A 47 -12.93 -5.25 6.20
C LYS A 47 -13.61 -6.61 6.07
N GLY A 48 -14.51 -6.90 7.02
CA GLY A 48 -15.29 -8.14 7.02
C GLY A 48 -14.60 -9.29 7.75
N TYR A 49 -13.43 -9.06 8.35
CA TYR A 49 -12.73 -10.01 9.21
C TYR A 49 -12.62 -9.48 10.63
N VAL A 50 -12.39 -10.41 11.57
CA VAL A 50 -12.15 -10.15 12.98
C VAL A 50 -10.98 -10.97 13.48
N LEU A 51 -10.32 -10.45 14.50
CA LEU A 51 -9.36 -11.22 15.30
C LEU A 51 -10.06 -11.68 16.57
N VAL A 52 -10.03 -13.00 16.79
CA VAL A 52 -10.58 -13.61 17.99
C VAL A 52 -9.51 -14.40 18.71
N VAL A 53 -9.62 -14.42 20.03
CA VAL A 53 -8.77 -15.18 20.93
C VAL A 53 -9.65 -15.96 21.91
N ASN A 54 -9.05 -16.90 22.62
CA ASN A 54 -9.71 -17.56 23.73
C ASN A 54 -10.06 -16.54 24.84
N SER A 55 -11.24 -16.65 25.46
CA SER A 55 -11.68 -15.78 26.55
C SER A 55 -10.75 -15.74 27.77
N ALA A 56 -10.00 -16.82 28.02
CA ALA A 56 -9.02 -16.92 29.11
C ALA A 56 -7.70 -16.16 28.82
N ASN A 57 -7.49 -15.72 27.57
CA ASN A 57 -6.36 -14.91 27.18
C ASN A 57 -6.51 -13.50 27.80
N PRO A 58 -5.54 -12.97 28.56
CA PRO A 58 -5.67 -11.67 29.22
C PRO A 58 -5.54 -10.47 28.27
N ILE A 59 -5.06 -10.67 27.03
CA ILE A 59 -4.81 -9.58 26.08
C ILE A 59 -6.11 -8.86 25.75
N GLY A 60 -6.17 -7.56 26.08
CA GLY A 60 -7.33 -6.72 25.78
C GLY A 60 -7.26 -6.02 24.43
N LYS A 61 -6.06 -5.84 23.86
CA LYS A 61 -5.85 -5.01 22.68
C LYS A 61 -4.48 -5.30 22.05
N LEU A 62 -4.40 -5.21 20.72
CA LEU A 62 -3.14 -5.29 19.97
C LEU A 62 -3.05 -4.13 18.98
N SER A 63 -1.86 -3.58 18.80
CA SER A 63 -1.57 -2.62 17.72
C SER A 63 -1.43 -3.33 16.37
N SER A 64 -1.61 -2.61 15.25
CA SER A 64 -1.39 -3.15 13.91
C SER A 64 0.00 -3.76 13.73
N HIS A 65 1.02 -3.14 14.33
CA HIS A 65 2.39 -3.63 14.27
C HIS A 65 2.54 -4.99 14.97
N GLN A 66 2.02 -5.12 16.20
CA GLN A 66 2.05 -6.37 16.94
C GLN A 66 1.26 -7.47 16.23
N ILE A 67 0.12 -7.12 15.63
CA ILE A 67 -0.68 -8.06 14.83
C ILE A 67 0.17 -8.58 13.66
N LYS A 68 0.82 -7.69 12.90
CA LYS A 68 1.72 -8.06 11.80
C LYS A 68 2.86 -8.96 12.28
N GLU A 69 3.59 -8.55 13.33
CA GLU A 69 4.70 -9.35 13.89
C GLU A 69 4.26 -10.74 14.38
N ILE A 70 3.04 -10.86 14.93
CA ILE A 70 2.49 -12.16 15.31
C ILE A 70 2.23 -13.03 14.08
N PHE A 71 1.58 -12.48 13.05
CA PHE A 71 1.21 -13.25 11.85
C PHE A 71 2.40 -13.56 10.92
N ASP A 72 3.48 -12.77 11.02
CA ASP A 72 4.77 -13.03 10.39
C ASP A 72 5.66 -13.98 11.21
N ALA A 73 5.16 -14.48 12.34
CA ALA A 73 5.86 -15.35 13.29
C ALA A 73 7.15 -14.75 13.90
N GLU A 74 7.28 -13.42 13.90
CA GLU A 74 8.34 -12.71 14.64
C GLU A 74 8.05 -12.70 16.14
N ILE A 75 6.77 -12.58 16.52
CA ILE A 75 6.30 -12.76 17.91
C ILE A 75 5.58 -14.10 18.02
N THR A 76 6.17 -15.02 18.78
CA THR A 76 5.64 -16.38 18.98
C THR A 76 5.12 -16.63 20.39
N ASN A 77 5.19 -15.65 21.29
CA ASN A 77 4.76 -15.82 22.69
C ASN A 77 3.99 -14.60 23.19
N TRP A 78 2.84 -14.85 23.81
CA TRP A 78 1.94 -13.81 24.34
C TRP A 78 2.60 -12.90 25.37
N LYS A 79 3.63 -13.35 26.07
CA LYS A 79 4.40 -12.56 27.03
C LYS A 79 5.02 -11.31 26.37
N ALA A 80 5.42 -11.40 25.10
CA ALA A 80 6.04 -10.28 24.38
C ALA A 80 5.08 -9.09 24.20
N VAL A 81 3.77 -9.35 24.20
CA VAL A 81 2.71 -8.34 24.04
C VAL A 81 1.93 -8.09 25.34
N GLY A 82 2.49 -8.50 26.49
CA GLY A 82 1.91 -8.26 27.82
C GLY A 82 0.93 -9.33 28.30
N GLY A 83 0.91 -10.51 27.67
CA GLY A 83 0.06 -11.64 28.02
C GLY A 83 0.73 -12.64 28.96
N LYS A 84 0.09 -13.81 29.10
CA LYS A 84 0.67 -14.96 29.82
C LYS A 84 1.91 -15.49 29.07
N ASN A 85 2.79 -16.20 29.77
CA ASN A 85 3.87 -16.93 29.12
C ASN A 85 3.31 -18.17 28.43
N GLN A 86 2.83 -17.98 27.20
CA GLN A 86 2.16 -18.99 26.41
C GLN A 86 2.50 -18.78 24.94
N GLU A 87 2.76 -19.88 24.25
CA GLU A 87 3.03 -19.87 22.81
C GLU A 87 1.78 -19.41 22.03
N ILE A 88 2.01 -18.61 21.00
CA ILE A 88 0.96 -18.13 20.12
C ILE A 88 0.75 -19.16 19.03
N ARG A 89 -0.47 -19.70 18.96
CA ARG A 89 -0.90 -20.52 17.83
C ARG A 89 -1.73 -19.67 16.88
N ILE A 90 -1.20 -19.42 15.69
CA ILE A 90 -1.94 -18.72 14.63
C ILE A 90 -2.91 -19.72 14.00
N PHE A 91 -4.17 -19.32 13.86
CA PHE A 91 -5.21 -20.10 13.23
C PHE A 91 -5.89 -19.30 12.12
N ARG A 92 -5.93 -19.86 10.91
CA ARG A 92 -6.63 -19.30 9.75
C ARG A 92 -7.88 -20.13 9.48
N ILE A 93 -8.85 -19.54 8.80
CA ILE A 93 -10.09 -20.26 8.46
C ILE A 93 -9.80 -21.56 7.68
N ASP A 94 -8.76 -21.58 6.83
CA ASP A 94 -8.41 -22.76 6.04
C ASP A 94 -7.90 -23.93 6.90
N ASP A 95 -7.39 -23.66 8.11
CA ASP A 95 -6.86 -24.68 9.01
C ASP A 95 -7.98 -25.58 9.57
N ILE A 96 -9.24 -25.10 9.59
CA ILE A 96 -10.37 -25.87 10.10
C ILE A 96 -10.60 -27.16 9.30
N PHE A 97 -10.27 -27.16 8.00
CA PHE A 97 -10.45 -28.31 7.12
C PHE A 97 -9.41 -29.40 7.33
N ASN A 98 -8.35 -29.11 8.09
CA ASN A 98 -7.39 -30.12 8.54
C ASN A 98 -7.85 -30.82 9.82
N GLU A 99 -8.73 -30.19 10.60
CA GLU A 99 -9.22 -30.71 11.88
C GLU A 99 -10.59 -31.39 11.77
N TYR A 100 -11.46 -30.90 10.87
CA TYR A 100 -12.82 -31.41 10.71
C TYR A 100 -13.14 -31.73 9.25
N SER A 101 -13.88 -32.82 9.04
CA SER A 101 -14.34 -33.21 7.72
C SER A 101 -15.46 -32.28 7.20
N LYS A 102 -15.64 -32.22 5.88
CA LYS A 102 -16.73 -31.44 5.27
C LYS A 102 -18.12 -31.83 5.77
N MET A 103 -18.31 -33.10 6.17
CA MET A 103 -19.58 -33.58 6.73
C MET A 103 -19.86 -32.96 8.10
N GLU A 104 -18.82 -32.78 8.92
CA GLU A 104 -18.95 -32.20 10.27
C GLU A 104 -19.15 -30.68 10.25
N ILE A 105 -18.63 -30.00 9.22
CA ILE A 105 -18.79 -28.56 9.02
C ILE A 105 -20.16 -28.25 8.37
N GLY A 106 -20.73 -29.22 7.64
CA GLY A 106 -21.94 -29.08 6.84
C GLY A 106 -21.64 -28.53 5.45
N GLU A 107 -22.41 -28.94 4.43
CA GLU A 107 -22.17 -28.55 3.03
C GLU A 107 -22.21 -27.03 2.80
N ASN A 108 -23.02 -26.31 3.58
CA ASN A 108 -23.14 -24.85 3.53
C ASN A 108 -22.45 -24.13 4.70
N TYR A 109 -21.49 -24.77 5.37
CA TYR A 109 -20.79 -24.21 6.54
C TYR A 109 -21.70 -23.90 7.74
N GLU A 110 -22.81 -24.61 7.86
CA GLU A 110 -23.83 -24.38 8.89
C GLU A 110 -23.28 -24.56 10.31
N HIS A 111 -22.39 -25.54 10.50
CA HIS A 111 -21.76 -25.83 11.80
C HIS A 111 -20.38 -25.19 11.96
N LEU A 112 -19.92 -24.40 10.97
CA LEU A 112 -18.60 -23.79 11.00
C LEU A 112 -18.37 -22.92 12.25
N PRO A 113 -19.29 -22.03 12.67
CA PRO A 113 -19.09 -21.22 13.87
C PRO A 113 -18.93 -22.08 15.14
N GLU A 114 -19.71 -23.15 15.29
CA GLU A 114 -19.63 -24.05 16.44
C GLU A 114 -18.29 -24.78 16.50
N LYS A 115 -17.81 -25.27 15.35
CA LYS A 115 -16.50 -25.92 15.25
C LYS A 115 -15.35 -24.96 15.50
N LEU A 116 -15.44 -23.73 14.99
CA LEU A 116 -14.47 -22.68 15.31
C LEU A 116 -14.42 -22.37 16.81
N ALA A 117 -15.59 -22.32 17.48
CA ALA A 117 -15.65 -22.11 18.92
C ALA A 117 -14.98 -23.27 19.69
N GLU A 118 -15.18 -24.51 19.23
CA GLU A 118 -14.57 -25.70 19.80
C GLU A 118 -13.03 -25.67 19.71
N VAL A 119 -12.49 -25.29 18.55
CA VAL A 119 -11.03 -25.13 18.35
C VAL A 119 -10.49 -24.03 19.27
N ILE A 120 -11.15 -22.88 19.31
CA ILE A 120 -10.70 -21.74 20.13
C ILE A 120 -10.74 -22.09 21.62
N GLN A 121 -11.74 -22.86 22.06
CA GLN A 121 -11.86 -23.28 23.45
C GLN A 121 -10.75 -24.25 23.89
N LYS A 122 -10.29 -25.13 22.99
CA LYS A 122 -9.25 -26.13 23.29
C LYS A 122 -7.87 -25.53 23.55
N ASP A 123 -7.60 -24.35 22.99
CA ASP A 123 -6.28 -23.72 23.04
C ASP A 123 -6.36 -22.28 23.56
N GLU A 124 -5.84 -22.04 24.77
CA GLU A 124 -5.79 -20.68 25.35
C GLU A 124 -4.81 -19.74 24.62
N GLY A 125 -3.84 -20.30 23.88
CA GLY A 125 -2.79 -19.58 23.16
C GLY A 125 -3.17 -19.19 21.74
N ILE A 126 -4.38 -19.53 21.29
CA ILE A 126 -4.82 -19.32 19.91
C ILE A 126 -5.12 -17.85 19.61
N ILE A 127 -4.73 -17.42 18.41
CA ILE A 127 -5.23 -16.21 17.75
C ILE A 127 -5.76 -16.61 16.38
N ALA A 128 -7.04 -16.34 16.15
CA ALA A 128 -7.70 -16.69 14.89
C ALA A 128 -8.10 -15.43 14.11
N PHE A 129 -7.77 -15.43 12.81
CA PHE A 129 -8.23 -14.43 11.85
C PHE A 129 -9.36 -15.02 11.02
N LEU A 130 -10.58 -14.55 11.25
CA LEU A 130 -11.79 -15.17 10.74
C LEU A 130 -12.71 -14.16 10.04
N PRO A 131 -13.43 -14.55 8.98
CA PRO A 131 -14.53 -13.74 8.45
C PRO A 131 -15.57 -13.49 9.53
N HIS A 132 -15.99 -12.24 9.68
CA HIS A 132 -16.94 -11.79 10.70
C HIS A 132 -18.25 -12.60 10.66
N GLN A 133 -18.69 -13.01 9.47
CA GLN A 133 -19.91 -13.80 9.27
C GLN A 133 -19.88 -15.20 9.90
N TYR A 134 -18.69 -15.79 10.10
CA TYR A 134 -18.53 -17.13 10.68
C TYR A 134 -17.87 -17.10 12.06
N ALA A 135 -17.42 -15.93 12.51
CA ALA A 135 -16.74 -15.79 13.78
C ALA A 135 -17.71 -16.07 14.95
N PRO A 136 -17.37 -17.01 15.85
CA PRO A 136 -18.23 -17.37 16.99
C PRO A 136 -18.19 -16.34 18.13
N ILE A 137 -18.46 -15.07 17.82
CA ILE A 137 -18.36 -13.94 18.75
C ILE A 137 -19.37 -14.06 19.91
N ASN A 138 -20.47 -14.79 19.70
CA ASN A 138 -21.50 -15.01 20.72
C ASN A 138 -21.17 -16.16 21.70
N SER A 139 -20.10 -16.93 21.44
CA SER A 139 -19.72 -18.05 22.29
C SER A 139 -18.95 -17.57 23.53
N PRO A 140 -19.23 -18.09 24.75
CA PRO A 140 -18.59 -17.62 25.99
C PRO A 140 -17.07 -17.88 26.03
N SER A 141 -16.59 -18.87 25.29
CA SER A 141 -15.19 -19.26 25.20
C SER A 141 -14.36 -18.37 24.27
N VAL A 142 -15.00 -17.46 23.54
CA VAL A 142 -14.38 -16.65 22.48
C VAL A 142 -14.45 -15.17 22.84
N LYS A 143 -13.36 -14.47 22.62
CA LYS A 143 -13.24 -13.03 22.84
C LYS A 143 -12.71 -12.35 21.58
N GLU A 144 -13.48 -11.38 21.05
CA GLU A 144 -13.03 -10.53 19.96
C GLU A 144 -12.01 -9.49 20.48
N LEU A 145 -10.90 -9.33 19.76
CA LEU A 145 -9.94 -8.28 20.04
C LEU A 145 -10.40 -6.97 19.38
N PRO A 146 -10.55 -5.88 20.14
CA PRO A 146 -10.99 -4.60 19.59
C PRO A 146 -9.97 -4.08 18.59
N THR A 147 -10.46 -3.69 17.42
CA THR A 147 -9.65 -3.08 16.37
C THR A 147 -9.56 -1.57 16.60
N GLU A 148 -8.36 -1.02 16.57
CA GLU A 148 -8.20 0.44 16.55
C GLU A 148 -8.50 1.02 15.19
N ASN A 149 -8.72 2.34 15.13
CA ASN A 149 -8.56 3.07 13.89
C ASN A 149 -7.09 3.37 13.66
N ILE A 150 -6.70 3.54 12.40
CA ILE A 150 -5.34 3.95 12.05
C ILE A 150 -5.07 5.32 12.68
N SER A 151 -4.07 5.41 13.56
CA SER A 151 -3.69 6.67 14.20
C SER A 151 -3.05 7.62 13.18
N VAL A 152 -3.34 8.92 13.33
CA VAL A 152 -2.71 9.98 12.52
C VAL A 152 -1.19 9.99 12.75
N SER A 153 -0.73 9.71 13.97
CA SER A 153 0.70 9.60 14.27
C SER A 153 1.35 8.46 13.49
N ASP A 154 0.70 7.30 13.47
CA ASP A 154 1.25 6.09 12.87
C ASP A 154 1.24 6.20 11.35
N TYR A 155 0.30 6.95 10.79
CA TYR A 155 0.31 7.31 9.38
C TYR A 155 1.47 8.24 9.02
N PHE A 156 1.64 9.38 9.72
CA PHE A 156 2.67 10.36 9.34
C PHE A 156 4.09 10.01 9.81
N LEU A 157 4.23 9.29 10.92
CA LEU A 157 5.51 8.91 11.53
C LEU A 157 5.81 7.41 11.40
N GLY A 158 4.89 6.63 10.84
CA GLY A 158 5.09 5.21 10.59
C GLY A 158 6.26 4.98 9.63
N LYS A 159 7.07 3.98 9.95
CA LYS A 159 8.28 3.60 9.21
C LYS A 159 8.06 2.47 8.21
N GLU A 160 6.85 1.92 8.15
CA GLU A 160 6.49 0.81 7.28
C GLU A 160 5.26 1.19 6.44
N TYR A 161 5.30 0.85 5.14
CA TYR A 161 4.18 1.00 4.22
C TYR A 161 3.88 -0.35 3.57
N LEU A 162 2.94 -1.09 4.17
CA LEU A 162 2.52 -2.43 3.76
C LEU A 162 0.99 -2.47 3.66
N PRO A 163 0.40 -1.91 2.59
CA PRO A 163 -1.05 -1.81 2.44
C PRO A 163 -1.74 -3.16 2.18
N THR A 164 -0.97 -4.17 1.79
CA THR A 164 -1.42 -5.54 1.48
C THR A 164 -1.14 -6.53 2.61
N ALA A 165 -0.53 -6.08 3.73
CA ALA A 165 -0.29 -6.94 4.87
C ALA A 165 -1.63 -7.40 5.48
N THR A 166 -1.77 -8.71 5.64
CA THR A 166 -2.91 -9.34 6.31
C THR A 166 -2.43 -9.93 7.64
N PRO A 167 -3.19 -9.76 8.73
CA PRO A 167 -4.55 -9.21 8.79
C PRO A 167 -4.63 -7.70 9.06
N ALA A 168 -3.50 -7.03 9.31
CA ALA A 168 -3.45 -5.60 9.62
C ALA A 168 -2.55 -4.81 8.65
N PRO A 169 -3.12 -3.98 7.75
CA PRO A 169 -2.34 -3.15 6.85
C PRO A 169 -1.66 -1.98 7.56
N LEU A 170 -0.46 -1.62 7.09
CA LEU A 170 0.36 -0.53 7.63
C LEU A 170 0.51 0.58 6.58
N PHE A 171 0.21 1.83 6.97
CA PHE A 171 0.13 2.96 6.03
C PHE A 171 1.12 4.10 6.36
N GLY A 172 2.31 3.79 6.87
CA GLY A 172 3.32 4.79 7.18
C GLY A 172 3.79 5.58 5.95
N VAL A 173 3.73 6.91 6.00
CA VAL A 173 4.05 7.79 4.87
C VAL A 173 5.55 8.10 4.75
N LEU A 174 6.32 7.98 5.84
CA LEU A 174 7.74 8.36 5.83
C LEU A 174 8.56 7.63 4.75
N PRO A 175 8.45 6.30 4.56
CA PRO A 175 9.22 5.61 3.52
C PRO A 175 8.91 6.12 2.12
N LEU A 176 7.65 6.48 1.84
CA LEU A 176 7.24 7.03 0.55
C LEU A 176 7.85 8.41 0.30
N LEU A 177 7.85 9.28 1.32
CA LEU A 177 8.45 10.61 1.24
C LEU A 177 9.97 10.51 1.05
N PHE A 178 10.65 9.76 1.91
CA PHE A 178 12.11 9.60 1.83
C PHE A 178 12.53 8.88 0.55
N GLY A 179 11.81 7.85 0.12
CA GLY A 179 12.05 7.17 -1.15
C GLY A 179 11.93 8.12 -2.34
N THR A 180 10.85 8.91 -2.40
CA THR A 180 10.64 9.89 -3.47
C THR A 180 11.72 10.97 -3.47
N LEU A 181 12.07 11.51 -2.29
CA LEU A 181 13.11 12.54 -2.15
C LEU A 181 14.48 11.99 -2.56
N LEU A 182 14.86 10.81 -2.06
CA LEU A 182 16.14 10.19 -2.35
C LEU A 182 16.29 9.92 -3.85
N VAL A 183 15.29 9.30 -4.47
CA VAL A 183 15.29 9.02 -5.92
C VAL A 183 15.36 10.32 -6.71
N SER A 184 14.59 11.36 -6.32
CA SER A 184 14.59 12.65 -7.01
C SER A 184 15.95 13.35 -6.91
N ILE A 185 16.56 13.37 -5.72
CA ILE A 185 17.88 13.98 -5.50
C ILE A 185 18.94 13.26 -6.33
N MET A 186 18.95 11.93 -6.31
CA MET A 186 19.90 11.13 -7.08
C MET A 186 19.69 11.31 -8.59
N ALA A 187 18.43 11.35 -9.04
CA ALA A 187 18.11 11.60 -10.44
C ALA A 187 18.59 12.99 -10.88
N ILE A 188 18.37 14.04 -10.08
CA ILE A 188 18.87 15.39 -10.37
C ILE A 188 20.40 15.41 -10.36
N ALA A 189 21.03 14.82 -9.36
CA ALA A 189 22.49 14.80 -9.23
C ALA A 189 23.18 14.14 -10.45
N LEU A 190 22.54 13.14 -11.07
CA LEU A 190 23.05 12.48 -12.27
C LEU A 190 22.62 13.18 -13.57
N ALA A 191 21.33 13.49 -13.71
CA ALA A 191 20.78 14.03 -14.95
C ALA A 191 21.17 15.49 -15.19
N LEU A 192 21.27 16.30 -14.14
CA LEU A 192 21.54 17.74 -14.29
C LEU A 192 22.94 18.01 -14.85
N PRO A 193 24.05 17.43 -14.33
CA PRO A 193 25.38 17.66 -14.90
C PRO A 193 25.49 17.15 -16.33
N LEU A 194 24.92 15.97 -16.63
CA LEU A 194 24.93 15.39 -17.97
C LEU A 194 24.12 16.24 -18.96
N GLY A 195 22.90 16.64 -18.57
CA GLY A 195 22.04 17.49 -19.40
C GLY A 195 22.65 18.86 -19.66
N LEU A 196 23.24 19.47 -18.63
CA LEU A 196 23.95 20.75 -18.77
C LEU A 196 25.19 20.60 -19.67
N GLY A 197 25.97 19.53 -19.51
CA GLY A 197 27.13 19.25 -20.35
C GLY A 197 26.77 19.07 -21.82
N VAL A 198 25.71 18.32 -22.11
CA VAL A 198 25.18 18.16 -23.49
C VAL A 198 24.70 19.50 -24.04
N ALA A 199 24.01 20.32 -23.23
CA ALA A 199 23.53 21.63 -23.65
C ALA A 199 24.69 22.56 -24.03
N ILE A 200 25.73 22.66 -23.18
CA ILE A 200 26.92 23.49 -23.42
C ILE A 200 27.67 22.98 -24.65
N TYR A 201 27.88 21.67 -24.79
CA TYR A 201 28.55 21.09 -25.95
C TYR A 201 27.80 21.43 -27.24
N MET A 202 26.47 21.26 -27.27
CA MET A 202 25.66 21.56 -28.44
C MET A 202 25.63 23.04 -28.81
N SER A 203 25.68 23.95 -27.81
CA SER A 203 25.66 25.39 -28.05
C SER A 203 27.02 25.94 -28.49
N GLU A 204 28.09 25.56 -27.80
CA GLU A 204 29.40 26.21 -27.96
C GLU A 204 30.42 25.38 -28.76
N LEU A 205 30.43 24.05 -28.63
CA LEU A 205 31.51 23.21 -29.16
C LEU A 205 31.14 22.41 -30.42
N ALA A 206 29.86 22.03 -30.57
CA ALA A 206 29.42 21.15 -31.64
C ALA A 206 29.45 21.86 -33.01
N ASP A 207 30.20 21.29 -33.94
CA ASP A 207 30.26 21.69 -35.34
C ASP A 207 28.98 21.32 -36.11
N GLU A 208 28.76 21.94 -37.27
CA GLU A 208 27.49 21.88 -38.00
C GLU A 208 26.99 20.46 -38.30
N ARG A 209 27.91 19.53 -38.58
CA ARG A 209 27.55 18.14 -38.92
C ARG A 209 27.00 17.41 -37.70
N ILE A 210 27.68 17.52 -36.56
CA ILE A 210 27.25 16.91 -35.30
C ILE A 210 25.89 17.49 -34.88
N ARG A 211 25.73 18.81 -34.96
CA ARG A 211 24.46 19.47 -34.60
C ARG A 211 23.30 19.02 -35.47
N LYS A 212 23.50 18.89 -36.79
CA LYS A 212 22.47 18.41 -37.74
C LYS A 212 22.02 16.98 -37.46
N PHE A 213 22.86 16.16 -36.84
CA PHE A 213 22.50 14.78 -36.46
C PHE A 213 21.91 14.70 -35.04
N LEU A 214 22.60 15.25 -34.04
CA LEU A 214 22.20 15.10 -32.63
C LEU A 214 20.91 15.84 -32.30
N LYS A 215 20.64 17.00 -32.92
CA LYS A 215 19.45 17.79 -32.60
C LYS A 215 18.15 17.03 -32.91
N PRO A 216 17.94 16.47 -34.11
CA PRO A 216 16.78 15.61 -34.37
C PRO A 216 16.70 14.40 -33.44
N VAL A 217 17.83 13.77 -33.10
CA VAL A 217 17.84 12.60 -32.19
C VAL A 217 17.37 12.99 -30.79
N ILE A 218 17.87 14.10 -30.24
CA ILE A 218 17.45 14.62 -28.93
C ILE A 218 15.97 14.98 -28.95
N GLU A 219 15.48 15.65 -30.01
CA GLU A 219 14.07 16.00 -30.17
C GLU A 219 13.18 14.75 -30.24
N LEU A 220 13.62 13.70 -30.96
CA LEU A 220 12.92 12.42 -31.01
C LEU A 220 12.89 11.71 -29.65
N LEU A 221 14.02 11.66 -28.94
CA LEU A 221 14.11 11.07 -27.60
C LEU A 221 13.26 11.84 -26.58
N ALA A 222 13.23 13.17 -26.67
CA ALA A 222 12.39 14.02 -25.83
C ALA A 222 10.89 13.85 -26.14
N GLY A 223 10.55 13.43 -27.36
CA GLY A 223 9.18 13.12 -27.77
C GLY A 223 8.64 11.80 -27.22
N ILE A 224 9.49 10.93 -26.66
CA ILE A 224 9.05 9.67 -26.06
C ILE A 224 8.34 9.95 -24.72
N PRO A 225 7.13 9.42 -24.49
CA PRO A 225 6.42 9.61 -23.23
C PRO A 225 7.22 9.09 -22.03
N SER A 226 7.21 9.85 -20.92
CA SER A 226 7.94 9.48 -19.70
C SER A 226 7.57 8.11 -19.14
N VAL A 227 6.30 7.69 -19.27
CA VAL A 227 5.83 6.37 -18.83
C VAL A 227 6.56 5.22 -19.53
N VAL A 228 6.98 5.40 -20.79
CA VAL A 228 7.73 4.40 -21.55
C VAL A 228 9.11 4.21 -20.94
N TYR A 229 9.80 5.30 -20.60
CA TYR A 229 11.09 5.25 -19.92
C TYR A 229 10.99 4.63 -18.53
N GLY A 230 9.93 4.96 -17.77
CA GLY A 230 9.66 4.35 -16.47
C GLY A 230 9.44 2.84 -16.56
N PHE A 231 8.61 2.40 -17.51
CA PHE A 231 8.35 0.99 -17.76
C PHE A 231 9.61 0.24 -18.23
N PHE A 232 10.40 0.84 -19.13
CA PHE A 232 11.70 0.28 -19.53
C PHE A 232 12.66 0.15 -18.35
N GLY A 233 12.72 1.15 -17.47
CA GLY A 233 13.49 1.10 -16.24
C GLY A 233 13.07 -0.08 -15.34
N LEU A 234 11.76 -0.30 -15.18
CA LEU A 234 11.24 -1.40 -14.38
C LEU A 234 11.50 -2.77 -15.01
N VAL A 235 11.27 -2.94 -16.31
CA VAL A 235 11.33 -4.26 -16.96
C VAL A 235 12.76 -4.66 -17.34
N VAL A 236 13.63 -3.70 -17.64
CA VAL A 236 14.99 -3.97 -18.14
C VAL A 236 16.04 -3.59 -17.10
N LEU A 237 16.04 -2.36 -16.59
CA LEU A 237 17.10 -1.90 -15.69
C LEU A 237 17.00 -2.54 -14.31
N ALA A 238 15.79 -2.64 -13.72
CA ALA A 238 15.63 -3.20 -12.38
C ALA A 238 16.13 -4.66 -12.28
N PRO A 239 15.79 -5.59 -13.21
CA PRO A 239 16.34 -6.93 -13.18
C PRO A 239 17.87 -6.99 -13.37
N ILE A 240 18.44 -6.09 -14.19
CA ILE A 240 19.89 -6.02 -14.37
C ILE A 240 20.57 -5.61 -13.06
N VAL A 241 20.07 -4.57 -12.40
CA VAL A 241 20.58 -4.11 -11.11
C VAL A 241 20.45 -5.21 -10.06
N GLN A 242 19.29 -5.85 -9.95
CA GLN A 242 19.06 -6.97 -9.02
C GLN A 242 20.07 -8.10 -9.21
N LYS A 243 20.27 -8.54 -10.46
CA LYS A 243 21.23 -9.62 -10.79
C LYS A 243 22.67 -9.22 -10.55
N THR A 244 23.03 -7.98 -10.83
CA THR A 244 24.41 -7.47 -10.70
C THR A 244 24.82 -7.30 -9.24
N PHE A 245 23.89 -6.83 -8.40
CA PHE A 245 24.16 -6.52 -7.00
C PHE A 245 23.64 -7.59 -6.02
N HIS A 246 23.14 -8.72 -6.52
CA HIS A 246 22.55 -9.80 -5.72
C HIS A 246 21.50 -9.32 -4.71
N LEU A 247 20.68 -8.36 -5.14
CA LEU A 247 19.63 -7.80 -4.28
C LEU A 247 18.46 -8.77 -4.22
N SER A 248 17.92 -8.97 -3.02
CA SER A 248 16.66 -9.67 -2.81
C SER A 248 15.55 -8.97 -3.59
N VAL A 249 14.70 -9.74 -4.24
CA VAL A 249 13.45 -9.22 -4.81
C VAL A 249 12.58 -8.76 -3.65
N GLY A 250 12.26 -7.46 -3.63
CA GLY A 250 11.16 -6.96 -2.80
C GLY A 250 9.88 -7.19 -3.58
N GLU A 251 9.02 -8.08 -3.07
CA GLU A 251 7.57 -7.93 -3.26
C GLU A 251 7.02 -7.12 -2.08
#